data_AF-A0A354YUY6-F1
#
_entry.id   AF-A0A354YUY6-F1
#
_cell.length_a   1.000
_cell.length_b   1.000
_cell.length_c   1.000
_cell.angle_alpha   90.00
_cell.angle_beta   90.00
_cell.angle_gamma   90.00
#
_symmetry.space_group_name_H-M   'P 1'
#
loop_
_entity.id
_entity.type
_entity.pdbx_description
1 polymer ?
#
loop_
_entity_poly.entity_id
_entity_poly.type
_entity_poly.pdbx_seq_one_letter_code
_entity_poly.pdbx_strand_id
1 'polypeptide(L)'
;MRIKRISLFIILLAFYTSIMINYPSECLKNLGYNRVLDFYGRWVSSSCNLDFLYNPGLRQTAIPLHTSRVAAVIPGGSNQGIKRQMEKLLAEKYQVIIECSAIDTWHSSKDGQEYLSRIAAQAYRVVVFDGGHHLPTLGMAPDIILVPELAGFAVHTYMLDGMRVETIRDLAEEAGCPAVIVRIPRLALVKNQRSLSIITRRIMAASHYSDRESSTGKIMLQSRMSKFNGIIFAYVNYEYAKKPELFCQCLNALGVGDARKLYLAFDYGCISPEEAGEFMKKVSKSSGLPAQIVNEAVKVSSVFWGGK
;
A
#
# COMPACT_ATOMS: atom_id res chain seq x y z
N MET A 1 28.78 7.71 -36.13
CA MET A 1 27.87 8.80 -35.67
C MET A 1 26.88 8.39 -34.57
N ARG A 2 26.18 7.25 -34.66
CA ARG A 2 25.22 6.82 -33.63
C ARG A 2 25.82 6.64 -32.23
N ILE A 3 26.99 6.00 -32.13
CA ILE A 3 27.69 5.78 -30.85
C ILE A 3 28.01 7.10 -30.15
N LYS A 4 28.57 8.09 -30.87
CA LYS A 4 28.86 9.42 -30.32
C LYS A 4 27.61 10.14 -29.81
N ARG A 5 26.46 9.99 -30.50
CA ARG A 5 25.17 10.55 -30.06
C ARG A 5 24.62 9.86 -28.82
N ILE A 6 24.76 8.54 -28.74
CA ILE A 6 24.35 7.74 -27.57
C ILE A 6 25.23 8.10 -26.36
N SER A 7 26.55 8.18 -26.54
CA SER A 7 27.48 8.58 -25.48
C SER A 7 27.20 10.00 -24.98
N LEU A 8 26.96 10.96 -25.89
CA LEU A 8 26.58 12.32 -25.52
C LEU A 8 25.26 12.34 -24.73
N PHE A 9 24.27 11.55 -25.14
CA PHE A 9 23.01 11.42 -24.41
C PHE A 9 23.22 10.87 -22.99
N ILE A 10 24.04 9.82 -22.83
CA ILE A 10 24.37 9.25 -21.51
C ILE A 10 25.09 10.28 -20.64
N ILE A 11 26.05 11.03 -21.20
CA ILE A 11 26.78 12.09 -20.48
C ILE A 11 25.83 13.20 -20.04
N LEU A 12 24.95 13.66 -20.92
CA LEU A 12 23.94 14.69 -20.60
C LEU A 12 22.95 14.20 -19.54
N LEU A 13 22.54 12.92 -19.61
CA LEU A 13 21.68 12.31 -18.61
C LEU A 13 22.37 12.20 -17.25
N ALA A 14 23.63 11.78 -17.21
CA ALA A 14 24.43 11.70 -15.99
C ALA A 14 24.68 13.09 -15.38
N PHE A 15 25.00 14.09 -16.21
CA PHE A 15 25.19 15.47 -15.79
C PHE A 15 23.89 16.07 -15.23
N TYR A 16 22.76 15.88 -15.93
CA TYR A 16 21.44 16.30 -15.45
C TYR A 16 21.08 15.64 -14.11
N THR A 17 21.33 14.33 -13.98
CA THR A 17 21.07 13.59 -12.74
C THR A 17 21.95 14.08 -11.60
N SER A 18 23.24 14.36 -11.86
CA SER A 18 24.16 14.93 -10.87
C SER A 18 23.73 16.32 -10.40
N ILE A 19 23.28 17.20 -11.30
CA ILE A 19 22.73 18.50 -10.93
C ILE A 19 21.46 18.32 -10.07
N MET A 20 20.58 17.38 -10.41
CA MET A 20 19.35 17.15 -9.64
C MET A 20 19.60 16.58 -8.23
N ILE A 21 20.65 15.78 -8.05
CA ILE A 21 21.05 15.26 -6.74
C ILE A 21 21.69 16.35 -5.88
N ASN A 22 22.60 17.15 -6.45
CA ASN A 22 23.41 18.10 -5.69
C ASN A 22 22.76 19.49 -5.55
N TYR A 23 21.90 19.87 -6.50
CA TYR A 23 21.25 21.19 -6.56
C TYR A 23 19.76 21.03 -6.95
N PRO A 24 18.92 20.48 -6.07
CA PRO A 24 17.52 20.23 -6.36
C PRO A 24 16.76 21.56 -6.51
N SER A 25 16.46 21.94 -7.76
CA SER A 25 15.56 23.05 -8.09
C SER A 25 14.21 22.51 -8.55
N GLU A 26 13.13 22.93 -7.91
CA GLU A 26 11.76 22.55 -8.31
C GLU A 26 11.44 22.97 -9.76
N CYS A 27 12.01 24.07 -10.23
CA CYS A 27 11.87 24.50 -11.62
C CYS A 27 12.54 23.52 -12.60
N LEU A 28 13.77 23.09 -12.30
CA LEU A 28 14.52 22.15 -13.15
C LEU A 28 13.95 20.73 -13.09
N LYS A 29 13.42 20.30 -11.93
CA LYS A 29 12.68 19.03 -11.79
C LYS A 29 11.43 19.03 -12.66
N ASN A 30 10.66 20.13 -12.67
CA ASN A 30 9.45 20.26 -13.48
C ASN A 30 9.72 20.32 -14.98
N LEU A 31 10.81 20.97 -15.41
CA LEU A 31 11.14 21.13 -16.83
C LEU A 31 11.68 19.85 -17.50
N GLY A 32 12.41 19.00 -16.76
CA GLY A 32 13.07 17.82 -17.31
C GLY A 32 12.64 16.51 -16.66
N TYR A 33 12.99 16.34 -15.38
CA TYR A 33 12.88 15.08 -14.63
C TYR A 33 11.45 14.56 -14.61
N ASN A 34 10.48 15.41 -14.26
CA ASN A 34 9.07 15.03 -14.20
C ASN A 34 8.53 14.63 -15.58
N ARG A 35 8.95 15.29 -16.66
CA ARG A 35 8.53 14.91 -18.02
C ARG A 35 9.09 13.55 -18.44
N VAL A 36 10.35 13.28 -18.14
CA VAL A 36 10.98 11.98 -18.43
C VAL A 36 10.34 10.89 -17.58
N LEU A 37 10.12 11.15 -16.29
CA LEU A 37 9.46 10.23 -15.37
C LEU A 37 8.00 9.96 -15.76
N ASP A 38 7.28 10.97 -16.25
CA ASP A 38 5.92 10.83 -16.76
C ASP A 38 5.87 10.03 -18.07
N PHE A 39 6.82 10.26 -18.97
CA PHE A 39 6.94 9.49 -20.20
C PHE A 39 7.25 8.02 -19.91
N TYR A 40 8.27 7.78 -19.08
CA TYR A 40 8.63 6.45 -18.59
C TYR A 40 7.41 5.79 -17.91
N GLY A 41 6.80 6.49 -16.95
CA GLY A 41 5.65 6.02 -16.19
C GLY A 41 4.46 5.68 -17.08
N ARG A 42 4.18 6.48 -18.12
CA ARG A 42 3.14 6.18 -19.12
C ARG A 42 3.48 4.92 -19.90
N TRP A 43 4.71 4.79 -20.37
CA TRP A 43 5.13 3.65 -21.17
C TRP A 43 4.99 2.35 -20.34
N VAL A 44 5.66 2.28 -19.19
CA VAL A 44 5.67 1.05 -18.38
C VAL A 44 4.29 0.69 -17.83
N SER A 45 3.47 1.67 -17.43
CA SER A 45 2.11 1.39 -16.93
C SER A 45 1.16 0.88 -18.01
N SER A 46 1.41 1.21 -19.28
CA SER A 46 0.57 0.77 -20.39
C SER A 46 0.90 -0.65 -20.84
N SER A 47 2.15 -1.09 -20.69
CA SER A 47 2.66 -2.35 -21.22
C SER A 47 3.05 -3.38 -20.17
N CYS A 48 3.07 -3.04 -18.87
CA CYS A 48 3.38 -4.03 -17.83
C CYS A 48 2.32 -5.14 -17.79
N ASN A 49 2.77 -6.36 -17.49
CA ASN A 49 1.87 -7.46 -17.20
C ASN A 49 1.16 -7.19 -15.87
N LEU A 50 -0.15 -7.42 -15.86
CA LEU A 50 -0.96 -7.41 -14.66
C LEU A 50 -1.19 -8.86 -14.28
N ASP A 51 -0.72 -9.23 -13.10
CA ASP A 51 -0.88 -10.59 -12.61
C ASP A 51 -1.81 -10.59 -11.40
N PHE A 52 -2.97 -11.22 -11.55
CA PHE A 52 -4.02 -11.25 -10.54
C PHE A 52 -3.70 -12.35 -9.54
N LEU A 53 -3.18 -11.97 -8.38
CA LEU A 53 -2.86 -12.91 -7.30
C LEU A 53 -4.12 -13.46 -6.64
N TYR A 54 -5.14 -12.62 -6.50
CA TYR A 54 -6.41 -12.93 -5.87
C TYR A 54 -7.50 -12.00 -6.41
N ASN A 55 -8.59 -12.55 -6.94
CA ASN A 55 -9.63 -11.77 -7.62
C ASN A 55 -11.05 -12.26 -7.26
N PRO A 56 -11.61 -11.81 -6.13
CA PRO A 56 -12.99 -12.09 -5.75
C PRO A 56 -14.01 -11.21 -6.48
N GLY A 57 -13.59 -10.47 -7.52
CA GLY A 57 -14.38 -9.49 -8.25
C GLY A 57 -14.44 -8.12 -7.58
N LEU A 58 -14.68 -7.06 -8.34
CA LEU A 58 -14.92 -5.71 -7.82
C LEU A 58 -16.36 -5.60 -7.29
N ARG A 59 -16.57 -4.83 -6.22
CA ARG A 59 -17.93 -4.54 -5.76
C ARG A 59 -18.74 -3.87 -6.88
N GLN A 60 -19.98 -4.29 -7.05
CA GLN A 60 -20.90 -3.65 -7.99
C GLN A 60 -21.24 -2.23 -7.55
N THR A 61 -21.14 -1.27 -8.48
CA THR A 61 -21.49 0.13 -8.24
C THR A 61 -22.07 0.73 -9.52
N ALA A 62 -22.73 1.89 -9.40
CA ALA A 62 -23.16 2.69 -10.55
C ALA A 62 -22.00 3.43 -11.24
N ILE A 63 -20.75 3.22 -10.82
CA ILE A 63 -19.57 3.94 -11.32
C ILE A 63 -19.18 3.37 -12.69
N PRO A 64 -19.19 4.19 -13.75
CA PRO A 64 -18.76 3.75 -15.07
C PRO A 64 -17.23 3.58 -15.13
N LEU A 65 -16.74 2.36 -15.36
CA LEU A 65 -15.30 2.02 -15.34
C LEU A 65 -14.46 2.90 -16.28
N HIS A 66 -14.98 3.19 -17.48
CA HIS A 66 -14.24 3.90 -18.53
C HIS A 66 -14.20 5.41 -18.35
N THR A 67 -15.22 6.01 -17.73
CA THR A 67 -15.34 7.49 -17.58
C THR A 67 -15.14 7.96 -16.14
N SER A 68 -14.84 7.05 -15.22
CA SER A 68 -14.52 7.37 -13.83
C SER A 68 -13.41 8.41 -13.72
N ARG A 69 -13.61 9.45 -12.91
CA ARG A 69 -12.56 10.36 -12.45
C ARG A 69 -11.71 9.62 -11.42
N VAL A 70 -10.41 9.54 -11.70
CA VAL A 70 -9.42 8.85 -10.87
C VAL A 70 -8.51 9.90 -10.23
N ALA A 71 -8.24 9.79 -8.94
CA ALA A 71 -7.27 10.61 -8.23
C ALA A 71 -6.29 9.73 -7.46
N ALA A 72 -5.00 10.05 -7.54
CA ALA A 72 -3.96 9.50 -6.71
C ALA A 72 -3.64 10.49 -5.58
N VAL A 73 -3.69 9.99 -4.36
CA VAL A 73 -3.30 10.70 -3.16
C VAL A 73 -1.90 10.24 -2.82
N ILE A 74 -0.95 11.09 -3.20
CA ILE A 74 0.48 10.88 -2.95
C ILE A 74 0.84 11.84 -1.81
N PRO A 75 1.10 11.34 -0.61
CA PRO A 75 1.31 12.21 0.54
C PRO A 75 2.60 13.02 0.36
N GLY A 76 2.44 14.34 0.45
CA GLY A 76 3.53 15.31 0.57
C GLY A 76 3.43 16.19 1.81
N GLY A 77 2.58 15.83 2.80
CA GLY A 77 2.25 16.71 3.94
C GLY A 77 1.63 16.00 5.14
N SER A 78 1.21 16.79 6.14
CA SER A 78 0.63 16.35 7.41
C SER A 78 -0.75 15.69 7.28
N ASN A 79 -1.24 15.03 8.35
CA ASN A 79 -2.60 14.43 8.39
C ASN A 79 -3.71 15.42 8.02
N GLN A 80 -3.56 16.70 8.38
CA GLN A 80 -4.51 17.75 8.02
C GLN A 80 -4.48 18.06 6.50
N GLY A 81 -3.35 17.83 5.84
CA GLY A 81 -3.25 17.86 4.38
C GLY A 81 -4.02 16.71 3.74
N ILE A 82 -3.88 15.49 4.29
CA ILE A 82 -4.60 14.29 3.82
C ILE A 82 -6.11 14.49 3.94
N LYS A 83 -6.59 14.95 5.11
CA LYS A 83 -8.02 15.21 5.34
C LYS A 83 -8.61 16.20 4.32
N ARG A 84 -7.96 17.37 4.14
CA ARG A 84 -8.40 18.39 3.17
C ARG A 84 -8.42 17.86 1.75
N GLN A 85 -7.43 17.04 1.38
CA GLN A 85 -7.38 16.41 0.07
C GLN A 85 -8.55 15.43 -0.11
N MET A 86 -8.84 14.59 0.88
CA MET A 86 -9.98 13.66 0.84
C MET A 86 -11.33 14.38 0.77
N GLU A 87 -11.52 15.44 1.57
CA GLU A 87 -12.73 16.27 1.51
C GLU A 87 -12.95 16.85 0.11
N LYS A 88 -11.89 17.38 -0.51
CA LYS A 88 -11.94 17.90 -1.87
C LYS A 88 -12.29 16.81 -2.88
N LEU A 89 -11.64 15.64 -2.82
CA LEU A 89 -11.90 14.55 -3.76
C LEU A 89 -13.33 14.01 -3.64
N LEU A 90 -13.85 13.90 -2.41
CA LEU A 90 -15.22 13.48 -2.17
C LEU A 90 -16.21 14.53 -2.69
N ALA A 91 -16.00 15.82 -2.38
CA ALA A 91 -16.85 16.91 -2.86
C ALA A 91 -16.87 17.02 -4.39
N GLU A 92 -15.73 16.79 -5.04
CA GLU A 92 -15.61 16.76 -6.51
C GLU A 92 -16.15 15.45 -7.14
N LYS A 93 -16.67 14.51 -6.36
CA LYS A 93 -17.24 13.25 -6.85
C LYS A 93 -16.25 12.41 -7.65
N TYR A 94 -15.00 12.33 -7.20
CA TYR A 94 -14.08 11.31 -7.74
C TYR A 94 -14.62 9.92 -7.46
N GLN A 95 -14.53 9.03 -8.45
CA GLN A 95 -15.07 7.66 -8.36
C GLN A 95 -13.99 6.60 -8.16
N VAL A 96 -12.71 6.97 -8.25
CA VAL A 96 -11.59 6.09 -7.89
C VAL A 96 -10.55 6.91 -7.14
N ILE A 97 -10.19 6.46 -5.95
CA ILE A 97 -9.19 7.09 -5.09
C ILE A 97 -8.06 6.09 -4.87
N ILE A 98 -6.87 6.43 -5.35
CA ILE A 98 -5.66 5.64 -5.23
C ILE A 98 -4.82 6.20 -4.09
N GLU A 99 -4.64 5.42 -3.04
CA GLU A 99 -3.94 5.79 -1.83
C GLU A 99 -2.53 5.19 -1.86
N CYS A 100 -1.54 6.09 -1.84
CA CYS A 100 -0.14 5.72 -1.65
C CYS A 100 0.25 6.00 -0.19
N SER A 101 1.11 5.15 0.38
CA SER A 101 1.94 5.27 1.61
C SER A 101 1.47 6.25 2.71
N ALA A 102 1.51 5.87 4.00
CA ALA A 102 1.09 6.70 5.16
C ALA A 102 -0.42 7.01 5.27
N ILE A 103 -1.20 6.92 4.19
CA ILE A 103 -2.67 7.08 4.24
C ILE A 103 -3.32 5.93 5.04
N ASP A 104 -2.80 4.71 4.97
CA ASP A 104 -3.31 3.59 5.78
C ASP A 104 -3.15 3.83 7.28
N THR A 105 -2.05 4.49 7.69
CA THR A 105 -1.89 4.93 9.08
C THR A 105 -2.94 5.97 9.44
N TRP A 106 -3.24 6.92 8.54
CA TRP A 106 -4.31 7.89 8.77
C TRP A 106 -5.69 7.24 8.87
N HIS A 107 -6.04 6.28 8.01
CA HIS A 107 -7.31 5.55 8.08
C HIS A 107 -7.49 4.75 9.37
N SER A 108 -6.39 4.34 10.01
CA SER A 108 -6.43 3.68 11.30
C SER A 108 -6.66 4.64 12.49
N SER A 109 -6.59 5.96 12.27
CA SER A 109 -6.95 6.99 13.26
C SER A 109 -8.46 7.25 13.29
N LYS A 110 -9.02 7.70 14.43
CA LYS A 110 -10.45 8.01 14.55
C LYS A 110 -10.99 8.86 13.39
N ASP A 111 -10.28 9.94 13.05
CA ASP A 111 -10.63 10.82 11.94
C ASP A 111 -10.65 10.10 10.59
N GLY A 112 -9.70 9.21 10.33
CA GLY A 112 -9.60 8.52 9.03
C GLY A 112 -10.57 7.35 8.88
N GLN A 113 -11.04 6.76 9.99
CA GLN A 113 -12.01 5.66 9.99
C GLN A 113 -13.35 6.12 9.40
N GLU A 114 -13.80 7.33 9.75
CA GLU A 114 -15.05 7.92 9.23
C GLU A 114 -15.03 8.04 7.70
N TYR A 115 -13.86 8.26 7.10
CA TYR A 115 -13.71 8.42 5.65
C TYR A 115 -13.86 7.12 4.88
N LEU A 116 -13.58 5.96 5.49
CA LEU A 116 -13.68 4.67 4.77
C LEU A 116 -15.11 4.40 4.29
N SER A 117 -16.10 4.64 5.16
CA SER A 117 -17.52 4.49 4.79
C SER A 117 -17.95 5.48 3.70
N ARG A 118 -17.50 6.73 3.80
CA ARG A 118 -17.78 7.80 2.83
C ARG A 118 -17.17 7.51 1.46
N ILE A 119 -15.93 7.00 1.45
CA ILE A 119 -15.25 6.57 0.23
C ILE A 119 -16.02 5.40 -0.38
N ALA A 120 -16.31 4.35 0.39
CA ALA A 120 -17.02 3.18 -0.12
C ALA A 120 -18.41 3.49 -0.68
N ALA A 121 -19.11 4.51 -0.15
CA ALA A 121 -20.38 4.94 -0.71
C ALA A 121 -20.26 5.56 -2.12
N GLN A 122 -19.10 6.12 -2.48
CA GLN A 122 -18.95 6.96 -3.68
C GLN A 122 -17.91 6.47 -4.69
N ALA A 123 -16.85 5.79 -4.23
CA ALA A 123 -15.64 5.54 -5.00
C ALA A 123 -15.07 4.15 -4.73
N TYR A 124 -14.31 3.65 -5.70
CA TYR A 124 -13.39 2.54 -5.48
C TYR A 124 -12.14 3.04 -4.75
N ARG A 125 -11.78 2.35 -3.67
CA ARG A 125 -10.54 2.56 -2.92
C ARG A 125 -9.46 1.62 -3.43
N VAL A 126 -8.35 2.19 -3.90
CA VAL A 126 -7.19 1.45 -4.40
C VAL A 126 -6.01 1.76 -3.50
N VAL A 127 -5.29 0.75 -3.02
CA VAL A 127 -4.13 0.95 -2.13
C VAL A 127 -2.86 0.35 -2.75
N VAL A 128 -1.75 1.08 -2.65
CA VAL A 128 -0.42 0.54 -2.97
C VAL A 128 0.15 -0.15 -1.74
N PHE A 129 0.34 -1.47 -1.81
CA PHE A 129 0.90 -2.29 -0.74
C PHE A 129 2.37 -2.59 -1.05
N ASP A 130 3.28 -1.77 -0.53
CA ASP A 130 4.72 -1.91 -0.81
C ASP A 130 5.59 -2.17 0.42
N GLY A 131 5.06 -2.89 1.41
CA GLY A 131 5.80 -3.36 2.58
C GLY A 131 4.87 -3.86 3.69
N GLY A 132 5.42 -4.44 4.75
CA GLY A 132 4.67 -4.97 5.88
C GLY A 132 3.89 -3.91 6.66
N HIS A 133 4.29 -2.65 6.60
CA HIS A 133 3.52 -1.53 7.16
C HIS A 133 2.12 -1.36 6.56
N HIS A 134 1.85 -1.95 5.40
CA HIS A 134 0.52 -2.00 4.78
C HIS A 134 -0.32 -3.21 5.22
N LEU A 135 0.20 -4.10 6.06
CA LEU A 135 -0.54 -5.28 6.54
C LEU A 135 -1.96 -4.95 7.08
N PRO A 136 -2.15 -3.88 7.88
CA PRO A 136 -3.50 -3.51 8.35
C PRO A 136 -4.48 -3.19 7.22
N THR A 137 -4.02 -2.82 6.02
CA THR A 137 -4.89 -2.54 4.86
C THR A 137 -5.72 -3.76 4.46
N LEU A 138 -5.23 -5.00 4.65
CA LEU A 138 -5.99 -6.21 4.33
C LEU A 138 -7.33 -6.27 5.06
N GLY A 139 -7.34 -5.85 6.34
CA GLY A 139 -8.57 -5.77 7.12
C GLY A 139 -9.38 -4.48 6.92
N MET A 140 -8.84 -3.46 6.21
CA MET A 140 -9.57 -2.23 5.87
C MET A 140 -10.43 -2.36 4.59
N ALA A 141 -10.48 -3.56 4.00
CA ALA A 141 -11.32 -3.90 2.85
C ALA A 141 -11.30 -2.87 1.69
N PRO A 142 -10.12 -2.53 1.13
CA PRO A 142 -10.08 -1.77 -0.12
C PRO A 142 -10.67 -2.59 -1.28
N ASP A 143 -10.97 -1.94 -2.40
CA ASP A 143 -11.49 -2.61 -3.59
C ASP A 143 -10.36 -3.21 -4.44
N ILE A 144 -9.20 -2.54 -4.50
CA ILE A 144 -8.02 -3.00 -5.25
C ILE A 144 -6.76 -2.80 -4.39
N ILE A 145 -5.88 -3.80 -4.38
CA ILE A 145 -4.53 -3.70 -3.83
C ILE A 145 -3.51 -3.88 -4.94
N LEU A 146 -2.66 -2.88 -5.13
CA LEU A 146 -1.52 -2.90 -6.05
C LEU A 146 -0.28 -3.34 -5.29
N VAL A 147 0.31 -4.48 -5.68
CA VAL A 147 1.51 -5.04 -5.05
C VAL A 147 2.70 -4.86 -6.00
N PRO A 148 3.48 -3.77 -5.86
CA PRO A 148 4.71 -3.61 -6.61
C PRO A 148 5.78 -4.58 -6.12
N GLU A 149 6.08 -5.58 -6.94
CA GLU A 149 6.92 -6.73 -6.60
C GLU A 149 8.36 -6.57 -7.10
N LEU A 150 9.31 -6.94 -6.24
CA LEU A 150 10.71 -7.11 -6.57
C LEU A 150 11.22 -8.41 -5.94
N ALA A 151 11.70 -9.33 -6.78
CA ALA A 151 12.21 -10.66 -6.42
C ALA A 151 11.34 -11.45 -5.42
N GLY A 152 10.01 -11.43 -5.65
CA GLY A 152 9.02 -12.13 -4.84
C GLY A 152 8.50 -11.37 -3.62
N PHE A 153 8.95 -10.13 -3.41
CA PHE A 153 8.54 -9.31 -2.27
C PHE A 153 7.86 -8.00 -2.66
N ALA A 154 6.88 -7.59 -1.86
CA ALA A 154 6.46 -6.20 -1.71
C ALA A 154 7.46 -5.47 -0.80
N VAL A 155 8.20 -4.49 -1.33
CA VAL A 155 9.27 -3.81 -0.59
C VAL A 155 9.28 -2.30 -0.80
N HIS A 156 9.52 -1.58 0.30
CA HIS A 156 9.66 -0.14 0.31
C HIS A 156 11.13 0.25 0.15
N THR A 157 11.38 1.43 -0.40
CA THR A 157 12.76 1.92 -0.57
C THR A 157 13.45 2.18 0.76
N TYR A 158 12.69 2.59 1.78
CA TYR A 158 13.24 3.06 3.06
C TYR A 158 12.93 2.15 4.26
N MET A 159 11.82 1.40 4.22
CA MET A 159 11.38 0.57 5.35
C MET A 159 12.02 -0.81 5.24
N LEU A 160 12.51 -1.34 6.37
CA LEU A 160 13.05 -2.69 6.47
C LEU A 160 11.95 -3.64 6.95
N ASP A 161 10.97 -3.90 6.09
CA ASP A 161 9.73 -4.58 6.48
C ASP A 161 9.09 -5.39 5.34
N GLY A 162 9.86 -5.80 4.34
CA GLY A 162 9.38 -6.47 3.14
C GLY A 162 8.51 -7.71 3.41
N MET A 163 7.51 -7.93 2.56
CA MET A 163 6.55 -9.04 2.69
C MET A 163 6.51 -9.86 1.42
N ARG A 164 6.55 -11.19 1.52
CA ARG A 164 6.43 -12.05 0.34
C ARG A 164 5.06 -11.87 -0.30
N VAL A 165 5.06 -11.80 -1.63
CA VAL A 165 3.82 -11.62 -2.39
C VAL A 165 2.87 -12.81 -2.22
N GLU A 166 3.41 -14.02 -2.13
CA GLU A 166 2.64 -15.24 -1.85
C GLU A 166 1.95 -15.16 -0.48
N THR A 167 2.65 -14.66 0.55
CA THR A 167 2.05 -14.44 1.87
C THR A 167 0.89 -13.45 1.81
N ILE A 168 0.98 -12.37 1.02
CA ILE A 168 -0.14 -11.43 0.84
C ILE A 168 -1.36 -12.14 0.26
N ARG A 169 -1.18 -13.02 -0.75
CA ARG A 169 -2.27 -13.84 -1.32
C ARG A 169 -2.87 -14.74 -0.25
N ASP A 170 -2.06 -15.53 0.43
CA ASP A 170 -2.53 -16.53 1.39
C ASP A 170 -3.33 -15.87 2.54
N LEU A 171 -2.85 -14.71 3.02
CA LEU A 171 -3.56 -13.92 4.03
C LEU A 171 -4.91 -13.38 3.53
N ALA A 172 -4.96 -12.94 2.27
CA ALA A 172 -6.18 -12.44 1.66
C ALA A 172 -7.22 -13.55 1.47
N GLU A 173 -6.79 -14.73 1.03
CA GLU A 173 -7.64 -15.92 0.90
C GLU A 173 -8.18 -16.37 2.25
N GLU A 174 -7.33 -16.51 3.28
CA GLU A 174 -7.76 -16.94 4.61
C GLU A 174 -8.74 -15.96 5.27
N ALA A 175 -8.55 -14.65 5.05
CA ALA A 175 -9.46 -13.64 5.55
C ALA A 175 -10.75 -13.52 4.73
N GLY A 176 -10.79 -14.08 3.51
CA GLY A 176 -11.84 -13.77 2.54
C GLY A 176 -11.85 -12.28 2.20
N CYS A 177 -10.66 -11.67 2.05
CA CYS A 177 -10.50 -10.26 1.74
C CYS A 177 -11.34 -9.91 0.51
N PRO A 178 -12.01 -8.74 0.47
CA PRO A 178 -12.76 -8.37 -0.71
C PRO A 178 -11.87 -7.77 -1.80
N ALA A 179 -10.62 -7.39 -1.53
CA ALA A 179 -9.82 -6.68 -2.52
C ALA A 179 -9.43 -7.55 -3.72
N VAL A 180 -9.46 -6.98 -4.92
CA VAL A 180 -8.71 -7.53 -6.06
C VAL A 180 -7.23 -7.19 -5.86
N ILE A 181 -6.39 -8.21 -5.77
CA ILE A 181 -4.95 -8.05 -5.52
C ILE A 181 -4.17 -8.34 -6.79
N VAL A 182 -3.41 -7.34 -7.24
CA VAL A 182 -2.66 -7.41 -8.49
C VAL A 182 -1.18 -7.17 -8.24
N ARG A 183 -0.36 -8.16 -8.62
CA ARG A 183 1.09 -8.05 -8.70
C ARG A 183 1.48 -7.26 -9.94
N ILE A 184 2.41 -6.32 -9.74
CA ILE A 184 2.97 -5.48 -10.80
C ILE A 184 4.49 -5.40 -10.57
N PRO A 185 5.33 -5.47 -11.61
CA PRO A 185 6.77 -5.24 -11.43
C PRO A 185 7.04 -3.89 -10.74
N ARG A 186 7.92 -3.85 -9.72
CA ARG A 186 8.22 -2.65 -8.92
C ARG A 186 8.58 -1.44 -9.78
N LEU A 187 9.37 -1.65 -10.84
CA LEU A 187 9.80 -0.60 -11.76
C LEU A 187 8.67 -0.06 -12.65
N ALA A 188 7.57 -0.81 -12.81
CA ALA A 188 6.40 -0.37 -13.58
C ALA A 188 5.41 0.47 -12.75
N LEU A 189 5.50 0.43 -11.41
CA LEU A 189 4.66 1.24 -10.53
C LEU A 189 5.32 2.58 -10.21
N VAL A 190 5.17 3.55 -11.12
CA VAL A 190 5.60 4.93 -10.85
C VAL A 190 4.53 5.63 -10.03
N LYS A 191 4.86 6.08 -8.81
CA LYS A 191 3.94 6.80 -7.90
C LYS A 191 3.64 8.21 -8.40
N ASN A 192 2.89 8.33 -9.50
CA ASN A 192 2.31 9.56 -10.01
C ASN A 192 0.86 9.34 -10.46
N GLN A 193 0.08 10.42 -10.54
CA GLN A 193 -1.33 10.37 -10.92
C GLN A 193 -1.57 9.57 -12.21
N ARG A 194 -0.77 9.81 -13.24
CA ARG A 194 -1.00 9.30 -14.59
C ARG A 194 -0.77 7.79 -14.66
N SER A 195 0.38 7.32 -14.18
CA SER A 195 0.79 5.91 -14.18
C SER A 195 -0.17 5.06 -13.35
N LEU A 196 -0.48 5.52 -12.12
CA LEU A 196 -1.43 4.84 -11.23
C LEU A 196 -2.84 4.79 -11.83
N SER A 197 -3.28 5.85 -12.50
CA SER A 197 -4.59 5.86 -13.19
C SER A 197 -4.63 4.84 -14.34
N ILE A 198 -3.58 4.75 -15.14
CA ILE A 198 -3.50 3.80 -16.27
C ILE A 198 -3.59 2.37 -15.75
N ILE A 199 -2.74 2.02 -14.77
CA ILE A 199 -2.73 0.69 -14.15
C ILE A 199 -4.11 0.35 -13.57
N THR A 200 -4.67 1.25 -12.77
CA THR A 200 -5.95 1.02 -12.10
C THR A 200 -7.08 0.79 -13.09
N ARG A 201 -7.15 1.58 -14.18
CA ARG A 201 -8.15 1.37 -15.23
C ARG A 201 -7.99 0.04 -15.94
N ARG A 202 -6.75 -0.39 -16.21
CA ARG A 202 -6.48 -1.68 -16.84
C ARG A 202 -6.92 -2.83 -15.93
N ILE A 203 -6.70 -2.73 -14.62
CA ILE A 203 -7.18 -3.70 -13.63
C ILE A 203 -8.71 -3.72 -13.62
N MET A 204 -9.34 -2.55 -13.50
CA MET A 204 -10.80 -2.42 -13.50
C MET A 204 -11.45 -3.00 -14.76
N ALA A 205 -10.85 -2.82 -15.93
CA ALA A 205 -11.35 -3.37 -17.18
C ALA A 205 -11.16 -4.89 -17.30
N ALA A 206 -10.17 -5.47 -16.61
CA ALA A 206 -9.90 -6.90 -16.61
C ALA A 206 -10.57 -7.65 -15.44
N SER A 207 -11.10 -6.94 -14.45
CA SER A 207 -11.87 -7.51 -13.35
C SER A 207 -13.34 -7.71 -13.71
N HIS A 208 -13.95 -8.74 -13.12
CA HIS A 208 -15.41 -8.91 -13.13
C HIS A 208 -16.04 -8.22 -11.91
N TYR A 209 -17.35 -8.05 -11.93
CA TYR A 209 -18.11 -7.58 -10.76
C TYR A 209 -18.59 -8.73 -9.89
N SER A 210 -18.70 -8.46 -8.59
CA SER A 210 -19.30 -9.32 -7.59
C SER A 210 -20.51 -8.62 -6.98
N ASP A 211 -21.60 -9.36 -6.81
CA ASP A 211 -22.88 -8.89 -6.21
C ASP A 211 -22.80 -8.70 -4.68
N ARG A 212 -21.60 -8.74 -4.11
CA ARG A 212 -21.37 -8.56 -2.68
C ARG A 212 -21.66 -7.12 -2.23
N GLU A 213 -22.29 -6.99 -1.06
CA GLU A 213 -22.40 -5.71 -0.38
C GLU A 213 -21.02 -5.18 0.09
N SER A 214 -20.92 -3.86 0.26
CA SER A 214 -19.72 -3.25 0.83
C SER A 214 -19.52 -3.74 2.26
N SER A 215 -18.37 -4.35 2.55
CA SER A 215 -18.01 -4.82 3.89
C SER A 215 -17.51 -3.70 4.81
N THR A 216 -17.51 -2.44 4.35
CA THR A 216 -16.96 -1.30 5.11
C THR A 216 -17.66 -1.02 6.43
N GLY A 217 -18.95 -1.36 6.56
CA GLY A 217 -19.71 -1.21 7.81
C GLY A 217 -19.33 -2.19 8.93
N LYS A 218 -18.47 -3.18 8.64
CA LYS A 218 -18.02 -4.21 9.61
C LYS A 218 -16.53 -4.11 9.94
N ILE A 219 -15.85 -3.06 9.48
CA ILE A 219 -14.40 -2.91 9.72
C ILE A 219 -14.18 -2.39 11.14
N MET A 220 -13.40 -3.13 11.92
CA MET A 220 -12.91 -2.66 13.21
C MET A 220 -11.46 -2.21 13.06
N LEU A 221 -11.15 -1.01 13.53
CA LEU A 221 -9.85 -0.37 13.36
C LEU A 221 -9.34 0.23 14.66
N GLN A 222 -8.04 0.09 14.87
CA GLN A 222 -7.26 0.80 15.87
C GLN A 222 -5.96 1.26 15.20
N SER A 223 -5.20 2.16 15.83
CA SER A 223 -3.96 2.66 15.25
C SER A 223 -3.07 1.50 14.75
N ARG A 224 -2.78 1.47 13.45
CA ARG A 224 -1.98 0.42 12.78
C ARG A 224 -2.50 -1.01 12.98
N MET A 225 -3.79 -1.17 13.24
CA MET A 225 -4.45 -2.48 13.37
C MET A 225 -5.80 -2.48 12.66
N SER A 226 -6.15 -3.63 12.09
CA SER A 226 -7.49 -3.87 11.58
C SER A 226 -7.94 -5.27 11.93
N LYS A 227 -9.25 -5.46 12.04
CA LYS A 227 -9.86 -6.78 12.18
C LYS A 227 -10.89 -6.98 11.10
N PHE A 228 -10.80 -8.13 10.43
CA PHE A 228 -11.72 -8.53 9.38
C PHE A 228 -11.94 -10.05 9.43
N ASN A 229 -13.20 -10.46 9.43
CA ASN A 229 -13.60 -11.87 9.41
C ASN A 229 -12.90 -12.74 10.48
N GLY A 230 -12.76 -12.20 11.70
CA GLY A 230 -12.09 -12.87 12.82
C GLY A 230 -10.56 -12.90 12.73
N ILE A 231 -9.93 -12.24 11.75
CA ILE A 231 -8.47 -12.14 11.64
C ILE A 231 -8.03 -10.71 11.96
N ILE A 232 -7.03 -10.58 12.82
CA ILE A 232 -6.41 -9.29 13.17
C ILE A 232 -5.11 -9.12 12.38
N PHE A 233 -4.95 -7.96 11.75
CA PHE A 233 -3.76 -7.54 11.03
C PHE A 233 -3.15 -6.34 11.74
N ALA A 234 -1.91 -6.46 12.23
CA ALA A 234 -1.28 -5.40 13.01
C ALA A 234 0.18 -5.15 12.58
N TYR A 235 0.56 -3.87 12.57
CA TYR A 235 1.93 -3.44 12.30
C TYR A 235 2.58 -2.83 13.54
N VAL A 236 3.75 -3.36 13.92
CA VAL A 236 4.56 -2.94 15.06
C VAL A 236 5.66 -2.00 14.56
N ASN A 237 5.53 -0.73 14.90
CA ASN A 237 6.52 0.31 14.62
C ASN A 237 7.34 0.65 15.88
N TYR A 238 8.20 1.67 15.79
CA TYR A 238 8.97 2.21 16.91
C TYR A 238 8.16 2.49 18.19
N GLU A 239 6.91 2.94 18.06
CA GLU A 239 6.07 3.25 19.23
C GLU A 239 5.67 1.99 19.97
N TYR A 240 5.16 0.98 19.26
CA TYR A 240 4.76 -0.29 19.84
C TYR A 240 5.95 -1.13 20.29
N ALA A 241 7.07 -1.09 19.59
CA ALA A 241 8.30 -1.74 20.02
C ALA A 241 8.79 -1.19 21.38
N LYS A 242 8.70 0.14 21.59
CA LYS A 242 9.09 0.79 22.85
C LYS A 242 8.03 0.69 23.95
N LYS A 243 6.76 0.49 23.60
CA LYS A 243 5.61 0.44 24.52
C LYS A 243 4.69 -0.74 24.19
N PRO A 244 5.08 -1.99 24.47
CA PRO A 244 4.25 -3.17 24.20
C PRO A 244 2.89 -3.14 24.92
N GLU A 245 2.77 -2.41 26.03
CA GLU A 245 1.52 -2.23 26.76
C GLU A 245 0.50 -1.44 25.93
N LEU A 246 0.97 -0.43 25.19
CA LEU A 246 0.13 0.35 24.29
C LEU A 246 -0.40 -0.52 23.14
N PHE A 247 0.45 -1.41 22.61
CA PHE A 247 0.01 -2.40 21.61
C PHE A 247 -1.12 -3.26 22.17
N CYS A 248 -0.95 -3.83 23.38
CA CYS A 248 -1.98 -4.65 24.02
C CYS A 248 -3.27 -3.86 24.28
N GLN A 249 -3.18 -2.59 24.68
CA GLN A 249 -4.34 -1.71 24.87
C GLN A 249 -5.11 -1.50 23.57
N CYS A 250 -4.41 -1.18 22.46
CA CYS A 250 -5.01 -1.07 21.14
C CYS A 250 -5.63 -2.40 20.69
N LEU A 251 -4.94 -3.52 20.90
CA LEU A 251 -5.44 -4.84 20.53
C LEU A 251 -6.74 -5.18 21.28
N ASN A 252 -6.80 -4.90 22.58
CA ASN A 252 -8.01 -5.10 23.38
C ASN A 252 -9.15 -4.18 22.93
N ALA A 253 -8.86 -2.91 22.63
CA ALA A 253 -9.84 -1.95 22.13
C ALA A 253 -10.35 -2.27 20.71
N LEU A 254 -9.59 -3.03 19.93
CA LEU A 254 -10.03 -3.56 18.63
C LEU A 254 -11.07 -4.69 18.80
N GLY A 255 -11.08 -5.35 19.97
CA GLY A 255 -11.95 -6.47 20.30
C GLY A 255 -11.36 -7.80 19.82
N VAL A 256 -10.82 -8.59 20.76
CA VAL A 256 -10.19 -9.89 20.49
C VAL A 256 -11.13 -11.09 20.62
N GLY A 257 -12.31 -10.92 21.23
CA GLY A 257 -13.14 -12.06 21.66
C GLY A 257 -13.67 -12.97 20.55
N ASP A 258 -13.91 -12.44 19.36
CA ASP A 258 -14.33 -13.16 18.16
C ASP A 258 -13.18 -13.38 17.16
N ALA A 259 -11.95 -12.98 17.52
CA ALA A 259 -10.79 -13.19 16.68
C ALA A 259 -10.27 -14.63 16.84
N ARG A 260 -9.82 -15.22 15.73
CA ARG A 260 -9.21 -16.55 15.68
C ARG A 260 -7.70 -16.52 15.47
N LYS A 261 -7.15 -15.42 14.94
CA LYS A 261 -5.73 -15.32 14.58
C LYS A 261 -5.24 -13.87 14.55
N LEU A 262 -3.97 -13.68 14.88
CA LEU A 262 -3.27 -12.40 14.83
C LEU A 262 -2.05 -12.49 13.88
N TYR A 263 -2.06 -11.66 12.84
CA TYR A 263 -0.93 -11.47 11.96
C TYR A 263 -0.17 -10.20 12.28
N LEU A 264 1.14 -10.35 12.45
CA LEU A 264 2.05 -9.28 12.83
C LEU A 264 3.05 -9.00 11.71
N ALA A 265 3.21 -7.72 11.38
CA ALA A 265 4.37 -7.23 10.65
C ALA A 265 5.15 -6.26 11.53
N PHE A 266 6.47 -6.23 11.37
CA PHE A 266 7.38 -5.42 12.18
C PHE A 266 8.24 -4.48 11.34
N ASP A 267 8.51 -3.30 11.89
CA ASP A 267 9.56 -2.42 11.40
C ASP A 267 10.93 -2.91 11.89
N TYR A 268 11.69 -3.65 11.08
CA TYR A 268 13.00 -4.14 11.50
C TYR A 268 14.07 -3.04 11.59
N GLY A 269 13.72 -1.78 11.27
CA GLY A 269 14.54 -0.63 11.64
C GLY A 269 14.51 -0.32 13.14
N CYS A 270 13.54 -0.84 13.90
CA CYS A 270 13.36 -0.58 15.32
C CYS A 270 13.42 -1.79 16.25
N ILE A 271 13.34 -3.00 15.71
CA ILE A 271 13.28 -4.25 16.48
C ILE A 271 14.02 -5.34 15.72
N SER A 272 14.79 -6.19 16.42
CA SER A 272 15.47 -7.33 15.78
C SER A 272 14.49 -8.47 15.45
N PRO A 273 14.84 -9.39 14.53
CA PRO A 273 14.07 -10.61 14.29
C PRO A 273 13.81 -11.44 15.55
N GLU A 274 14.80 -11.57 16.43
CA GLU A 274 14.69 -12.29 17.70
C GLU A 274 13.73 -11.59 18.66
N GLU A 275 13.87 -10.27 18.81
CA GLU A 275 12.99 -9.45 19.64
C GLU A 275 11.54 -9.46 19.13
N ALA A 276 11.34 -9.45 17.81
CA ALA A 276 10.02 -9.59 17.19
C ALA A 276 9.38 -10.94 17.50
N GLY A 277 10.18 -12.02 17.52
CA GLY A 277 9.76 -13.35 17.95
C GLY A 277 9.29 -13.39 19.41
N GLU A 278 10.04 -12.75 20.31
CA GLU A 278 9.65 -12.62 21.72
C GLU A 278 8.40 -11.74 21.90
N PHE A 279 8.30 -10.64 21.16
CA PHE A 279 7.11 -9.78 21.14
C PHE A 279 5.87 -10.57 20.72
N MET A 280 5.96 -11.33 19.63
CA MET A 280 4.86 -12.18 19.13
C MET A 280 4.42 -13.20 20.19
N LYS A 281 5.36 -13.90 20.85
CA LYS A 281 5.03 -14.86 21.91
C LYS A 281 4.32 -14.19 23.09
N LYS A 282 4.79 -13.01 23.52
CA LYS A 282 4.18 -12.25 24.61
C LYS A 282 2.75 -11.84 24.28
N VAL A 283 2.52 -11.32 23.08
CA VAL A 283 1.18 -10.91 22.61
C VAL A 283 0.26 -12.11 22.43
N SER A 284 0.75 -13.21 21.86
CA SER A 284 0.00 -14.46 21.73
C SER A 284 -0.49 -14.95 23.10
N LYS A 285 0.41 -14.99 24.09
CA LYS A 285 0.08 -15.38 25.47
C LYS A 285 -0.91 -14.43 26.14
N SER A 286 -0.76 -13.12 25.98
CA SER A 286 -1.63 -12.14 26.66
C SER A 286 -3.03 -12.03 26.05
N SER A 287 -3.14 -12.18 24.74
CA SER A 287 -4.41 -12.12 24.01
C SER A 287 -5.15 -13.46 23.95
N GLY A 288 -4.45 -14.58 24.15
CA GLY A 288 -5.00 -15.92 23.94
C GLY A 288 -5.17 -16.29 22.45
N LEU A 289 -4.64 -15.47 21.53
CA LEU A 289 -4.75 -15.69 20.09
C LEU A 289 -3.46 -16.26 19.52
N PRO A 290 -3.52 -17.24 18.59
CA PRO A 290 -2.35 -17.64 17.84
C PRO A 290 -1.85 -16.47 17.01
N ALA A 291 -0.58 -16.11 17.21
CA ALA A 291 0.08 -15.02 16.49
C ALA A 291 1.13 -15.56 15.51
N GLN A 292 1.29 -14.88 14.38
CA GLN A 292 2.27 -15.22 13.34
C GLN A 292 2.90 -13.95 12.76
N ILE A 293 4.23 -13.96 12.63
CA ILE A 293 4.98 -12.93 11.89
C ILE A 293 4.88 -13.22 10.39
N VAL A 294 4.57 -12.19 9.59
CA VAL A 294 4.31 -12.34 8.14
C VAL A 294 5.22 -11.49 7.25
N ASN A 295 6.16 -10.74 7.82
CA ASN A 295 7.14 -9.98 7.06
C ASN A 295 8.58 -10.33 7.44
N GLU A 296 9.53 -9.88 6.62
CA GLU A 296 10.95 -10.15 6.74
C GLU A 296 11.75 -8.83 6.80
N ALA A 297 12.96 -8.89 7.37
CA ALA A 297 13.88 -7.76 7.51
C ALA A 297 14.55 -7.39 6.16
N VAL A 298 13.72 -7.06 5.18
CA VAL A 298 14.12 -6.90 3.78
C VAL A 298 13.59 -5.56 3.24
N LYS A 299 14.40 -4.87 2.46
CA LYS A 299 14.03 -3.62 1.75
C LYS A 299 14.52 -3.66 0.31
N VAL A 300 14.12 -2.69 -0.52
CA VAL A 300 14.51 -2.65 -1.95
C VAL A 300 16.00 -2.87 -2.17
N SER A 301 16.87 -2.20 -1.40
CA SER A 301 18.32 -2.36 -1.57
C SER A 301 18.80 -3.77 -1.22
N SER A 302 18.25 -4.41 -0.19
CA SER A 302 18.64 -5.77 0.19
C SER A 302 18.29 -6.76 -0.91
N VAL A 303 17.06 -6.66 -1.44
CA VAL A 303 16.58 -7.53 -2.51
C VAL A 303 17.35 -7.32 -3.82
N PHE A 304 17.56 -6.07 -4.20
CA PHE A 304 18.18 -5.72 -5.47
C PHE A 304 19.62 -6.25 -5.59
N TRP A 305 20.37 -6.26 -4.49
CA TRP A 305 21.76 -6.71 -4.45
C TRP A 305 21.92 -8.17 -4.01
N GLY A 306 20.83 -8.92 -3.83
CA GLY A 306 20.86 -10.33 -3.41
C GLY A 306 21.32 -10.54 -1.96
N GLY A 307 21.29 -9.49 -1.13
CA GLY A 307 21.61 -9.58 0.29
C GLY A 307 20.46 -10.25 1.04
N LYS A 308 20.69 -11.51 1.45
CA LYS A 308 19.92 -12.16 2.50
C LYS A 308 20.35 -11.60 3.85
#